data_AF-A0AA97EAG7-F1
#
_entry.id   AF-A0AA97EAG7-F1
#
_cell.length_a   1.000
_cell.length_b   1.000
_cell.length_c   1.000
_cell.angle_alpha   90.00
_cell.angle_beta   90.00
_cell.angle_gamma   90.00
#
_symmetry.space_group_name_H-M   'P 1'
#
loop_
_entity.id
_entity.type
_entity.pdbx_description
1 polymer ?
#
loop_
_entity_poly.entity_id
_entity_poly.type
_entity_poly.pdbx_seq_one_letter_code
_entity_poly.pdbx_strand_id
1 'polypeptide(L)'
;MSHIDFSKLKGVKVIHDPSGCAYNRDRSKEMPNAVDFNHVTIFPLGFRTNKANQLEAAEQIALIQNGKLTHIVELLDCEAYEDGGWYHRICRVLWWWPNVDMNTLGVESARLHG
;
A
#
# COMPACT_ATOMS: atom_id res chain seq x y z
N MET A 1 -8.99 -17.19 9.83
CA MET A 1 -8.45 -15.84 9.54
C MET A 1 -7.68 -15.40 10.77
N SER A 2 -6.38 -15.15 10.64
CA SER A 2 -5.57 -14.62 11.74
C SER A 2 -6.11 -13.23 12.13
N HIS A 3 -6.33 -13.02 13.41
CA HIS A 3 -6.72 -11.71 13.94
C HIS A 3 -5.58 -10.71 13.69
N ILE A 4 -5.87 -9.59 13.04
CA ILE A 4 -4.87 -8.52 12.85
C ILE A 4 -4.76 -7.76 14.17
N ASP A 5 -3.55 -7.71 14.73
CA ASP A 5 -3.27 -6.91 15.91
C ASP A 5 -2.98 -5.46 15.52
N PHE A 6 -3.96 -4.57 15.74
CA PHE A 6 -3.84 -3.15 15.43
C PHE A 6 -3.01 -2.33 16.43
N SER A 7 -2.50 -2.93 17.52
CA SER A 7 -1.59 -2.22 18.44
C SER A 7 -0.30 -1.74 17.74
N LYS A 8 0.04 -2.38 16.61
CA LYS A 8 1.17 -2.06 15.75
C LYS A 8 0.84 -1.07 14.63
N LEU A 9 -0.39 -0.56 14.54
CA LEU A 9 -0.74 0.47 13.56
C LEU A 9 -0.12 1.82 13.98
N LYS A 10 0.96 2.22 13.29
CA LYS A 10 1.75 3.42 13.62
C LYS A 10 1.65 4.52 12.56
N GLY A 11 1.19 4.18 11.36
CA GLY A 11 1.17 5.10 10.24
C GLY A 11 -0.11 5.04 9.40
N VAL A 12 -0.40 6.17 8.78
CA VAL A 12 -1.33 6.28 7.66
C VAL A 12 -0.56 6.83 6.46
N LYS A 13 -0.65 6.15 5.32
CA LYS A 13 -0.09 6.63 4.06
C LYS A 13 -1.23 6.91 3.09
N VAL A 14 -1.37 8.17 2.71
CA VAL A 14 -2.27 8.56 1.63
C VAL A 14 -1.57 8.32 0.29
N ILE A 15 -2.24 7.59 -0.57
CA ILE A 15 -1.79 7.22 -1.90
C ILE A 15 -2.54 8.07 -2.91
N HIS A 16 -1.78 8.67 -3.82
CA HIS A 16 -2.30 9.35 -5.00
C HIS A 16 -1.78 8.64 -6.24
N ASP A 17 -2.63 7.87 -6.89
CA ASP A 17 -2.36 7.25 -8.18
C ASP A 17 -3.55 7.54 -9.11
N PRO A 18 -3.33 8.26 -10.23
CA PRO A 18 -4.40 8.62 -11.16
C PRO A 18 -4.94 7.42 -11.96
N SER A 19 -4.22 6.29 -11.96
CA SER A 19 -4.54 5.10 -12.75
C SER A 19 -5.48 4.13 -12.02
N GLY A 20 -6.08 4.57 -10.90
CA GLY A 20 -6.83 3.72 -9.99
C GLY A 20 -5.94 3.16 -8.89
N CYS A 21 -6.26 2.00 -8.32
CA CYS A 21 -5.55 1.53 -7.13
C CYS A 21 -4.07 1.26 -7.39
N ALA A 22 -3.23 1.86 -6.56
CA ALA A 22 -1.77 1.72 -6.65
C ALA A 22 -1.29 0.29 -6.42
N TYR A 23 -1.97 -0.43 -5.51
CA TYR A 23 -1.59 -1.77 -5.10
C TYR A 23 -2.77 -2.71 -5.34
N ASN A 24 -2.67 -3.56 -6.35
CA ASN A 24 -3.61 -4.63 -6.59
C ASN A 24 -2.85 -5.85 -7.13
N ARG A 25 -3.48 -7.01 -7.10
CA ARG A 25 -2.83 -8.27 -7.48
C ARG A 25 -2.23 -8.26 -8.88
N ASP A 26 -2.84 -7.57 -9.85
CA ASP A 26 -2.34 -7.53 -11.21
C ASP A 26 -1.14 -6.60 -11.36
N ARG A 27 -1.20 -5.39 -10.79
CA ARG A 27 -0.06 -4.47 -10.74
C ARG A 27 1.11 -5.04 -9.95
N SER A 28 0.85 -5.75 -8.86
CA SER A 28 1.90 -6.42 -8.08
C SER A 28 2.67 -7.45 -8.88
N LYS A 29 2.11 -8.06 -9.94
CA LYS A 29 2.87 -8.97 -10.82
C LYS A 29 3.89 -8.24 -11.71
N GLU A 30 3.64 -6.96 -11.97
CA GLU A 30 4.48 -6.11 -12.83
C GLU A 30 5.50 -5.30 -12.03
N MET A 31 5.35 -5.22 -10.71
CA MET A 31 6.24 -4.47 -9.84
C MET A 31 7.56 -5.23 -9.61
N PRO A 32 8.71 -4.58 -9.83
CA PRO A 32 10.00 -5.13 -9.38
C PRO A 32 9.96 -5.41 -7.87
N ASN A 33 10.55 -6.53 -7.45
CA ASN A 33 10.64 -6.96 -6.05
C ASN A 33 9.29 -7.21 -5.35
N ALA A 34 8.20 -7.39 -6.10
CA ALA A 34 6.94 -7.87 -5.56
C ALA A 34 6.82 -9.40 -5.70
N VAL A 35 6.19 -10.02 -4.70
CA VAL A 35 5.93 -11.46 -4.64
C VAL A 35 4.49 -11.65 -4.24
N ASP A 36 3.72 -12.42 -5.03
CA ASP A 36 2.40 -12.91 -4.62
C ASP A 36 2.39 -14.43 -4.72
N PHE A 37 2.46 -15.11 -3.58
CA PHE A 37 2.57 -16.56 -3.50
C PHE A 37 1.82 -17.09 -2.28
N ASN A 38 1.01 -18.14 -2.47
CA ASN A 38 0.26 -18.81 -1.40
C ASN A 38 -0.47 -17.84 -0.44
N HIS A 39 -1.20 -16.87 -0.99
CA HIS A 39 -1.94 -15.84 -0.25
C HIS A 39 -1.07 -14.85 0.54
N VAL A 40 0.24 -14.84 0.32
CA VAL A 40 1.15 -13.82 0.85
C VAL A 40 1.55 -12.89 -0.28
N THR A 41 1.19 -11.62 -0.15
CA THR A 41 1.57 -10.57 -1.08
C THR A 41 2.57 -9.63 -0.40
N ILE A 42 3.74 -9.47 -1.02
CA ILE A 42 4.83 -8.58 -0.61
C ILE A 42 5.09 -7.61 -1.75
N PHE A 43 5.30 -6.33 -1.45
CA PHE A 43 5.65 -5.34 -2.46
C PHE A 43 6.45 -4.17 -1.85
N PRO A 44 7.16 -3.40 -2.69
CA PRO A 44 7.78 -2.15 -2.26
C PRO A 44 6.76 -1.02 -2.13
N LEU A 45 6.69 -0.43 -0.93
CA LEU A 45 5.90 0.74 -0.61
C LEU A 45 6.77 2.01 -0.79
N GLY A 46 6.51 2.77 -1.84
CA GLY A 46 7.32 3.95 -2.20
C GLY A 46 6.93 5.22 -1.43
N PHE A 47 7.91 5.95 -0.91
CA PHE A 47 7.79 7.24 -0.22
C PHE A 47 8.57 8.32 -0.96
N ARG A 48 8.03 9.54 -1.03
CA ARG A 48 8.68 10.70 -1.66
C ARG A 48 9.82 11.30 -0.83
N THR A 49 9.95 10.90 0.43
CA THR A 49 10.89 11.50 1.38
C THR A 49 11.55 10.43 2.22
N ASN A 50 12.74 10.74 2.74
CA ASN A 50 13.50 9.88 3.65
C ASN A 50 12.80 9.57 4.98
N LYS A 51 11.63 10.16 5.26
CA LYS A 51 10.75 9.75 6.39
C LYS A 51 10.41 8.27 6.38
N ALA A 52 10.56 7.59 5.24
CA ALA A 52 10.50 6.14 5.17
C ALA A 52 11.42 5.44 6.18
N ASN A 53 12.58 6.03 6.53
CA ASN A 53 13.54 5.48 7.49
C ASN A 53 13.17 5.73 8.96
N GLN A 54 12.11 6.49 9.23
CA GLN A 54 11.60 6.69 10.60
C GLN A 54 10.67 5.57 11.06
N LEU A 55 10.28 4.69 10.13
CA LEU A 55 9.39 3.56 10.40
C LEU A 55 10.23 2.34 10.81
N GLU A 56 9.75 1.57 11.77
CA GLU A 56 10.44 0.37 12.25
C GLU A 56 9.90 -0.90 11.58
N ALA A 57 10.72 -1.95 11.57
CA ALA A 57 10.26 -3.27 11.14
C ALA A 57 9.08 -3.73 12.01
N ALA A 58 8.17 -4.51 11.41
CA ALA A 58 6.92 -4.97 12.03
C ALA A 58 5.90 -3.86 12.39
N GLU A 59 6.18 -2.58 12.12
CA GLU A 59 5.14 -1.55 12.16
C GLU A 59 4.11 -1.76 11.06
N GLN A 60 2.86 -1.44 11.36
CA GLN A 60 1.76 -1.48 10.42
C GLN A 60 1.39 -0.10 9.92
N ILE A 61 1.03 -0.04 8.64
CA ILE A 61 0.61 1.19 7.95
C ILE A 61 -0.74 0.94 7.29
N ALA A 62 -1.69 1.83 7.56
CA ALA A 62 -2.94 1.91 6.81
C ALA A 62 -2.72 2.68 5.51
N LEU A 63 -3.07 2.09 4.39
CA LEU A 63 -3.02 2.73 3.09
C LEU A 63 -4.39 3.29 2.74
N ILE A 64 -4.48 4.60 2.54
CA ILE A 64 -5.70 5.30 2.16
C ILE A 64 -5.56 5.78 0.72
N GLN A 65 -6.55 5.51 -0.12
CA GLN A 65 -6.62 6.04 -1.47
C GLN A 65 -8.03 6.54 -1.75
N ASN A 66 -8.16 7.74 -2.34
CA ASN A 66 -9.45 8.38 -2.61
C ASN A 66 -10.39 8.39 -1.37
N GLY A 67 -9.82 8.65 -0.19
CA GLY A 67 -10.54 8.70 1.09
C GLY A 67 -10.95 7.33 1.65
N LYS A 68 -10.58 6.21 1.00
CA LYS A 68 -10.93 4.85 1.43
C LYS A 68 -9.71 4.08 1.89
N LEU A 69 -9.86 3.30 2.95
CA LEU A 69 -8.86 2.33 3.38
C LEU A 69 -8.76 1.21 2.35
N THR A 70 -7.60 1.05 1.72
CA THR A 70 -7.38 0.04 0.69
C THR A 70 -6.58 -1.14 1.21
N HIS A 71 -5.58 -0.89 2.06
CA HIS A 71 -4.70 -1.93 2.59
C HIS A 71 -4.31 -1.63 4.04
N ILE A 72 -3.95 -2.69 4.74
CA ILE A 72 -3.16 -2.65 5.95
C ILE A 72 -1.94 -3.52 5.68
N VAL A 73 -0.77 -2.91 5.76
CA VAL A 73 0.50 -3.56 5.46
C VAL A 73 1.39 -3.55 6.69
N GLU A 74 2.31 -4.50 6.75
CA GLU A 74 3.36 -4.57 7.78
C GLU A 74 4.73 -4.49 7.12
N LEU A 75 5.63 -3.66 7.67
CA LEU A 75 6.99 -3.53 7.17
C LEU A 75 7.85 -4.75 7.54
N LEU A 76 8.67 -5.20 6.59
CA LEU A 76 9.53 -6.38 6.75
C LEU A 76 11.01 -6.04 6.89
N ASP A 77 11.41 -4.84 6.47
CA ASP A 77 12.79 -4.36 6.43
C ASP A 77 13.09 -3.36 7.56
N CYS A 78 14.38 -3.14 7.83
CA CYS A 78 14.84 -2.17 8.83
C CYS A 78 15.14 -0.79 8.25
N GLU A 79 15.40 -0.69 6.95
CA GLU A 79 15.78 0.53 6.26
C GLU A 79 15.17 0.59 4.86
N ALA A 80 14.93 1.80 4.35
CA ALA A 80 14.47 2.00 2.99
C ALA A 80 15.64 1.91 2.00
N TYR A 81 15.39 1.28 0.84
CA TYR A 81 16.28 1.39 -0.30
C TYR A 81 15.82 2.49 -1.25
N GLU A 82 16.75 3.07 -2.01
CA GLU A 82 16.45 4.11 -2.98
C GLU A 82 16.42 3.57 -4.40
N ASP A 83 15.37 3.93 -5.13
CA ASP A 83 15.26 3.65 -6.57
C ASP A 83 14.36 4.69 -7.25
N GLY A 84 14.79 5.20 -8.40
CA GLY A 84 14.03 6.17 -9.19
C GLY A 84 13.69 7.49 -8.47
N GLY A 85 14.48 7.90 -7.47
CA GLY A 85 14.21 9.09 -6.65
C GLY A 85 13.11 8.89 -5.59
N TRP A 86 12.80 7.63 -5.26
CA TRP A 86 11.88 7.24 -4.20
C TRP A 86 12.59 6.39 -3.15
N TYR A 87 12.07 6.43 -1.92
CA TYR A 87 12.49 5.58 -0.82
C TYR A 87 11.47 4.45 -0.67
N HIS A 88 11.89 3.20 -0.82
CA HIS A 88 11.00 2.04 -0.81
C HIS A 88 11.18 1.21 0.45
N ARG A 89 10.07 0.83 1.08
CA ARG A 89 10.03 -0.12 2.20
C ARG A 89 9.35 -1.40 1.75
N ILE A 90 9.94 -2.55 2.00
CA ILE A 90 9.33 -3.86 1.72
C ILE A 90 8.26 -4.13 2.76
N CYS A 91 7.03 -4.37 2.31
CA CYS A 91 5.92 -4.67 3.19
C CYS A 91 5.13 -5.91 2.74
N ARG A 92 4.49 -6.59 3.70
CA ARG A 92 3.49 -7.63 3.44
C ARG A 92 2.09 -7.09 3.65
N VAL A 93 1.15 -7.57 2.84
CA VAL A 93 -0.28 -7.29 3.03
C VAL A 93 -0.82 -8.13 4.19
N LEU A 94 -1.32 -7.48 5.24
CA LEU A 94 -2.09 -8.13 6.31
C LEU A 94 -3.58 -8.19 5.96
N TRP A 95 -4.05 -7.13 5.30
CA TRP A 95 -5.40 -7.03 4.78
C TRP A 95 -5.41 -6.11 3.57
N TRP A 96 -6.26 -6.44 2.61
CA TRP A 96 -6.63 -5.53 1.53
C TRP A 96 -8.13 -5.59 1.33
N TRP A 97 -8.69 -4.54 0.74
CA TRP A 97 -10.10 -4.47 0.46
C TRP A 97 -10.52 -5.61 -0.49
N PRO A 98 -11.44 -6.51 -0.07
CA PRO A 98 -11.94 -7.59 -0.92
C PRO A 98 -13.05 -7.05 -1.83
N ASN A 99 -12.86 -7.17 -3.16
CA ASN A 99 -13.77 -6.80 -4.26
C ASN A 99 -13.72 -5.33 -4.72
N VAL A 100 -13.84 -4.97 -5.99
CA VAL A 100 -13.71 -5.55 -7.34
C VAL A 100 -13.83 -4.29 -8.22
N ASP A 101 -12.97 -4.11 -9.23
CA ASP A 101 -12.93 -2.94 -10.13
C ASP A 101 -12.70 -1.57 -9.49
N MET A 102 -11.42 -1.20 -9.39
CA MET A 102 -10.97 0.14 -9.00
C MET A 102 -11.31 1.24 -10.03
N ASN A 103 -11.85 0.87 -11.19
CA ASN A 103 -12.47 1.79 -12.14
C ASN A 103 -13.65 2.57 -11.52
N THR A 104 -14.28 2.05 -10.46
CA THR A 104 -15.37 2.76 -9.75
C THR A 104 -14.89 3.86 -8.80
N LEU A 105 -13.60 3.92 -8.44
CA LEU A 105 -13.08 5.01 -7.59
C LEU A 105 -12.80 6.32 -8.37
N GLY A 106 -12.91 6.31 -9.70
CA GLY A 106 -12.70 7.49 -10.55
C GLY A 106 -13.97 8.15 -11.08
N VAL A 107 -15.16 7.56 -10.90
CA VAL A 107 -16.39 8.03 -11.58
C VAL A 107 -17.27 8.93 -10.71
N GLU A 108 -17.16 8.88 -9.37
CA GLU A 108 -18.02 9.70 -8.51
C GLU A 108 -17.51 11.13 -8.27
N SER A 109 -16.19 11.39 -8.35
CA SER A 109 -15.68 12.77 -8.15
C SER A 109 -15.96 13.69 -9.34
N ALA A 110 -16.24 13.14 -10.52
CA ALA A 110 -16.56 13.91 -11.73
C ALA A 110 -18.03 14.35 -11.79
N ARG A 111 -18.92 13.79 -10.95
CA ARG A 111 -20.37 14.11 -10.97
C ARG A 111 -20.79 15.19 -9.97
N LEU A 112 -19.90 15.65 -9.10
CA LEU A 112 -20.20 16.67 -8.08
C LEU A 112 -19.80 18.10 -8.50
N HIS A 113 -19.28 18.28 -9.72
CA HIS A 113 -18.89 19.58 -10.28
C HIS A 113 -19.49 19.85 -11.68
N GLY A 114 -20.62 19.21 -12.01
CA GLY A 114 -21.40 19.45 -13.23
C GLY A 114 -22.70 20.19 -12.93
#